data_AF-A0A1S3MVB9-F1
#
_entry.id   AF-A0A1S3MVB9-F1
#
_cell.length_a   1.000
_cell.length_b   1.000
_cell.length_c   1.000
_cell.angle_alpha   90.00
_cell.angle_beta   90.00
_cell.angle_gamma   90.00
#
_symmetry.space_group_name_H-M   'P 1'
#
loop_
_entity.id
_entity.type
_entity.pdbx_description
1 polymer ?
#
loop_
_entity_poly.entity_id
_entity_poly.type
_entity_poly.pdbx_seq_one_letter_code
_entity_poly.pdbx_strand_id
1 'polypeptide(L)'
;MGLESTMVCVDNSEYMRNGDFLPTRLQAQQDAVNIVCHSKTRSNPENNVGLITMANNCEVLTTLTADAGRILSKLHAVQPRGNISFCTGIRVAHVCILHNNT
;
A
#
# COMPACT_ATOMS: atom_id res chain seq x y z
N MET A 1 -11.12 16.30 7.65
CA MET A 1 -9.65 16.29 7.51
C MET A 1 -9.28 17.15 6.30
N GLY A 2 -8.08 17.71 6.24
CA GLY A 2 -7.62 18.51 5.08
C GLY A 2 -7.15 17.63 3.91
N LEU A 3 -6.65 18.28 2.85
CA LEU A 3 -5.99 17.61 1.74
C LEU A 3 -4.73 16.87 2.22
N GLU A 4 -4.59 15.60 1.85
CA GLU A 4 -3.43 14.78 2.20
C GLU A 4 -3.04 13.80 1.09
N SER A 5 -1.74 13.47 1.04
CA SER A 5 -1.20 12.38 0.23
C SER A 5 -0.84 11.22 1.13
N THR A 6 -1.46 10.06 0.92
CA THR A 6 -1.27 8.87 1.76
C THR A 6 -0.49 7.80 0.99
N MET A 7 0.65 7.35 1.52
CA MET A 7 1.35 6.18 0.99
C MET A 7 1.09 4.96 1.86
N VAL A 8 0.46 3.94 1.28
CA VAL A 8 0.27 2.64 1.93
C VAL A 8 1.46 1.75 1.61
N CYS A 9 2.18 1.35 2.65
CA CYS A 9 3.33 0.45 2.56
C CYS A 9 2.91 -0.94 3.03
N VAL A 10 2.84 -1.88 2.11
CA VAL A 10 2.29 -3.23 2.34
C VAL A 10 3.43 -4.21 2.51
N ASP A 11 3.45 -4.94 3.62
CA ASP A 11 4.37 -6.08 3.75
C ASP A 11 3.85 -7.24 2.90
N ASN A 12 4.74 -7.82 2.11
CA ASN A 12 4.51 -9.02 1.33
C ASN A 12 5.67 -10.00 1.50
N SER A 13 6.34 -9.99 2.64
CA SER A 13 7.34 -10.98 3.01
C SER A 13 6.73 -12.39 3.13
N GLU A 14 7.59 -13.41 3.19
CA GLU A 14 7.16 -14.81 3.40
C GLU A 14 6.27 -14.99 4.65
N TYR A 15 6.47 -14.17 5.70
CA TYR A 15 5.66 -14.19 6.92
C TYR A 15 4.17 -13.88 6.67
N MET A 16 3.82 -13.27 5.55
CA MET A 16 2.45 -12.92 5.20
C MET A 16 1.63 -14.12 4.69
N ARG A 17 2.25 -15.30 4.52
CA ARG A 17 1.54 -16.56 4.26
C ARG A 17 0.85 -17.15 5.49
N ASN A 18 1.19 -16.67 6.68
CA ASN A 18 0.68 -17.24 7.93
C ASN A 18 -0.85 -17.14 8.00
N GLY A 19 -1.48 -18.18 8.55
CA GLY A 19 -2.92 -18.31 8.72
C GLY A 19 -3.42 -17.97 10.13
N ASP A 20 -2.64 -17.24 10.91
CA ASP A 20 -3.04 -16.74 12.24
C ASP A 20 -4.07 -15.60 12.16
N PHE A 21 -4.24 -15.02 10.96
CA PHE A 21 -5.41 -14.23 10.58
C PHE A 21 -6.14 -14.95 9.45
N LEU A 22 -7.47 -15.01 9.52
CA LEU A 22 -8.29 -15.65 8.49
C LEU A 22 -8.46 -14.72 7.27
N PRO A 23 -8.36 -15.23 6.04
CA PRO A 23 -7.92 -16.58 5.67
C PRO A 23 -6.38 -16.73 5.70
N THR A 24 -5.66 -15.65 5.41
CA THR A 24 -4.20 -15.51 5.59
C THR A 24 -3.89 -14.07 6.03
N ARG A 25 -2.72 -13.83 6.63
CA ARG A 25 -2.24 -12.47 6.97
C ARG A 25 -2.27 -11.54 5.77
N LEU A 26 -1.83 -12.01 4.59
CA LEU A 26 -1.83 -11.17 3.40
C LEU A 26 -3.25 -10.73 3.04
N GLN A 27 -4.22 -11.65 3.00
CA GLN A 27 -5.60 -11.32 2.67
C GLN A 27 -6.24 -10.40 3.72
N ALA A 28 -6.02 -10.66 5.00
CA ALA A 28 -6.49 -9.78 6.07
C ALA A 28 -5.89 -8.36 5.94
N GLN A 29 -4.62 -8.26 5.55
CA GLN A 29 -3.97 -6.98 5.27
C GLN A 29 -4.55 -6.30 4.02
N GLN A 30 -4.89 -7.06 2.97
CA GLN A 30 -5.53 -6.52 1.77
C GLN A 30 -6.88 -5.87 2.12
N ASP A 31 -7.68 -6.51 2.98
CA ASP A 31 -8.95 -5.97 3.46
C ASP A 31 -8.76 -4.70 4.31
N ALA A 32 -7.76 -4.69 5.20
CA ALA A 32 -7.43 -3.52 6.00
C ALA A 32 -7.01 -2.33 5.12
N VAL A 33 -6.15 -2.56 4.13
CA VAL A 33 -5.75 -1.54 3.16
C VAL A 33 -6.95 -1.02 2.38
N ASN A 34 -7.88 -1.89 2.00
CA ASN A 34 -9.10 -1.51 1.30
C ASN A 34 -9.96 -0.53 2.12
N ILE A 35 -10.13 -0.81 3.41
CA ILE A 35 -10.84 0.08 4.34
C ILE A 35 -10.15 1.44 4.46
N VAL A 36 -8.82 1.44 4.60
CA VAL A 36 -8.03 2.67 4.73
C VAL A 36 -8.11 3.52 3.46
N CYS A 37 -7.93 2.92 2.28
CA CYS A 37 -7.98 3.64 1.00
C CYS A 37 -9.32 4.32 0.82
N HIS A 38 -10.42 3.59 1.03
CA HIS A 38 -11.77 4.13 0.95
C HIS A 38 -12.06 5.19 2.01
N SER A 39 -11.55 5.01 3.24
CA SER A 39 -11.72 6.01 4.29
C SER A 39 -11.04 7.33 3.91
N LYS A 40 -9.84 7.26 3.33
CA LYS A 40 -9.07 8.44 2.92
C LYS A 40 -9.69 9.15 1.73
N THR A 41 -10.08 8.44 0.68
CA THR A 41 -10.72 9.03 -0.50
C THR A 41 -12.12 9.59 -0.21
N ARG A 42 -12.89 8.99 0.72
CA ARG A 42 -14.17 9.57 1.16
C ARG A 42 -14.01 10.80 2.07
N SER A 43 -12.91 10.89 2.82
CA SER A 43 -12.70 12.01 3.73
C SER A 43 -12.45 13.34 3.01
N ASN A 44 -11.87 13.28 1.81
CA ASN A 44 -11.74 14.39 0.86
C ASN A 44 -11.56 13.79 -0.55
N PRO A 45 -12.38 14.18 -1.55
CA PRO A 45 -12.29 13.65 -2.92
C PRO A 45 -10.97 13.95 -3.63
N GLU A 46 -10.21 14.94 -3.16
CA GLU A 46 -8.89 15.29 -3.70
C GLU A 46 -7.74 14.51 -3.04
N ASN A 47 -8.04 13.68 -2.03
CA ASN A 47 -7.02 12.86 -1.39
C ASN A 47 -6.51 11.80 -2.36
N ASN A 48 -5.18 11.68 -2.40
CA ASN A 48 -4.51 10.68 -3.20
C ASN A 48 -3.93 9.59 -2.32
N VAL A 49 -4.05 8.35 -2.78
CA VAL A 49 -3.46 7.18 -2.12
C VAL A 49 -2.52 6.49 -3.09
N GLY A 50 -1.34 6.11 -2.60
CA GLY A 50 -0.37 5.30 -3.34
C GLY A 50 -0.09 3.99 -2.63
N LEU A 51 0.49 3.04 -3.37
CA LEU A 51 0.70 1.67 -2.92
C LEU A 51 2.11 1.19 -3.26
N ILE A 52 2.86 0.75 -2.25
CA ILE A 52 4.15 0.08 -2.43
C ILE A 52 4.19 -1.27 -1.71
N THR A 53 5.03 -2.17 -2.21
CA THR A 53 5.40 -3.41 -1.51
C THR A 53 6.77 -3.26 -0.86
N MET A 54 6.96 -3.90 0.30
CA MET A 54 8.18 -3.73 1.09
C MET A 54 9.16 -4.91 1.02
N ALA A 55 8.79 -6.05 0.45
CA ALA A 55 9.69 -7.19 0.39
C ALA A 55 10.75 -7.09 -0.72
N ASN A 56 11.95 -7.61 -0.44
CA ASN A 56 13.13 -7.63 -1.29
C ASN A 56 13.48 -6.23 -1.82
N ASN A 57 13.28 -6.00 -3.12
CA ASN A 57 13.40 -4.70 -3.75
C ASN A 57 12.00 -4.08 -3.75
N CYS A 58 11.78 -3.07 -2.91
CA CYS A 58 10.49 -2.42 -2.77
C CYS A 58 9.98 -1.94 -4.14
N GLU A 59 8.75 -2.29 -4.49
CA GLU A 59 8.14 -1.95 -5.77
C GLU A 59 6.98 -0.97 -5.58
N VAL A 60 6.94 0.07 -6.41
CA VAL A 60 5.81 0.99 -6.49
C VAL A 60 4.74 0.36 -7.38
N LEU A 61 3.67 -0.13 -6.78
CA LEU A 61 2.58 -0.79 -7.51
C LEU A 61 1.62 0.23 -8.12
N THR A 62 1.39 1.34 -7.41
CA THR A 62 0.51 2.42 -7.86
C THR A 62 1.04 3.72 -7.27
N THR A 63 1.29 4.70 -8.13
CA THR A 63 1.61 6.08 -7.73
C THR A 63 0.38 6.73 -7.06
N LEU A 64 0.56 7.90 -6.46
CA LEU A 64 -0.54 8.64 -5.84
C LEU A 64 -1.70 8.84 -6.84
N THR A 65 -2.89 8.38 -6.46
CA THR A 65 -4.11 8.46 -7.28
C THR A 65 -5.35 8.54 -6.40
N ALA A 66 -6.41 9.18 -6.90
CA ALA A 66 -7.74 9.17 -6.28
C ALA A 66 -8.55 7.90 -6.64
N ASP A 67 -8.07 7.09 -7.60
CA ASP A 67 -8.75 5.86 -8.03
C ASP A 67 -8.42 4.67 -7.09
N ALA A 68 -9.30 4.47 -6.11
CA ALA A 68 -9.20 3.33 -5.19
C ALA A 68 -9.30 1.97 -5.91
N GLY A 69 -10.03 1.87 -7.02
CA GLY A 69 -10.19 0.61 -7.77
C GLY A 69 -8.87 0.13 -8.37
N ARG A 70 -8.08 1.06 -8.91
CA ARG A 70 -6.73 0.77 -9.44
C ARG A 70 -5.79 0.22 -8.36
N ILE A 71 -5.83 0.81 -7.16
CA ILE A 71 -5.01 0.38 -6.02
C ILE A 71 -5.38 -1.07 -5.63
N LEU A 72 -6.67 -1.35 -5.51
CA LEU A 72 -7.16 -2.68 -5.11
C LEU A 72 -6.83 -3.76 -6.13
N SER A 73 -6.99 -3.45 -7.41
CA SER A 73 -6.63 -4.39 -8.49
C SER A 73 -5.17 -4.82 -8.40
N LYS A 74 -4.25 -3.89 -8.11
CA LYS A 74 -2.83 -4.21 -7.94
C LYS A 74 -2.55 -4.92 -6.63
N LEU A 75 -3.22 -4.51 -5.55
CA LEU A 75 -3.09 -5.11 -4.23
C LEU A 75 -3.47 -6.60 -4.23
N HIS A 76 -4.56 -6.99 -4.91
CA HIS A 76 -4.99 -8.39 -5.00
C HIS A 76 -4.01 -9.28 -5.79
N ALA A 77 -3.19 -8.71 -6.68
CA ALA A 77 -2.16 -9.44 -7.42
C ALA A 77 -0.86 -9.66 -6.61
N VAL A 78 -0.74 -9.05 -5.42
CA VAL A 78 0.44 -9.20 -4.57
C VAL A 78 0.53 -10.63 -4.06
N GLN A 79 1.72 -11.19 -4.12
CA GLN A 79 2.03 -12.49 -3.55
C GLN A 79 3.11 -12.37 -2.47
N PRO A 80 3.07 -13.21 -1.42
CA PRO A 80 4.13 -13.26 -0.42
C PRO A 80 5.43 -13.77 -1.05
N ARG A 81 6.53 -13.04 -0.87
CA ARG A 81 7.86 -13.39 -1.36
C ARG A 81 8.97 -12.78 -0.50
N GLY A 82 10.03 -13.53 -0.26
CA GLY A 82 11.28 -13.02 0.32
C GLY A 82 11.14 -12.32 1.69
N ASN A 83 12.04 -11.37 1.96
CA ASN A 83 12.17 -10.70 3.26
C ASN A 83 11.87 -9.20 3.17
N ILE A 84 11.39 -8.60 4.26
CA ILE A 84 11.08 -7.17 4.31
C ILE A 84 12.35 -6.31 4.25
N SER A 85 12.33 -5.26 3.43
CA SER A 85 13.38 -4.25 3.32
C SER A 85 12.88 -2.90 3.87
N PHE A 86 12.78 -2.82 5.20
CA PHE A 86 12.12 -1.69 5.87
C PHE A 86 12.70 -0.31 5.51
N CYS A 87 14.01 -0.12 5.70
CA CYS A 87 14.67 1.17 5.43
C CYS A 87 14.53 1.61 3.97
N THR A 88 14.62 0.67 3.03
CA THR A 88 14.44 0.94 1.59
C THR A 88 13.00 1.34 1.31
N GLY A 89 12.02 0.63 1.88
CA GLY A 89 10.60 0.94 1.70
C GLY A 89 10.22 2.34 2.16
N ILE A 90 10.73 2.77 3.31
CA ILE A 90 10.51 4.14 3.81
C ILE A 90 11.12 5.19 2.86
N ARG A 91 12.35 4.98 2.36
CA ARG A 91 12.98 5.89 1.40
C ARG A 91 12.19 5.99 0.09
N VAL A 92 11.73 4.85 -0.44
CA VAL A 92 10.91 4.82 -1.66
C VAL A 92 9.58 5.53 -1.43
N ALA A 93 8.89 5.27 -0.31
CA ALA A 93 7.65 5.96 0.04
C ALA A 93 7.82 7.48 0.10
N HIS A 94 8.92 7.94 0.71
CA HIS A 94 9.23 9.37 0.79
C HIS A 94 9.42 9.99 -0.60
N VAL A 95 10.17 9.34 -1.49
CA VAL A 95 10.37 9.80 -2.87
C VAL A 95 9.03 9.86 -3.63
N CYS A 96 8.16 8.87 -3.46
CA CYS A 96 6.83 8.87 -4.08
C CYS A 96 5.96 10.07 -3.66
N ILE A 97 6.05 10.47 -2.38
CA ILE A 97 5.31 11.63 -1.87
C ILE A 97 5.88 12.93 -2.43
N LEU A 98 7.21 13.06 -2.48
CA LEU A 98 7.85 14.29 -2.98
C LEU A 98 7.56 14.53 -4.46
N HIS A 99 7.58 13.49 -5.30
CA HIS A 99 7.36 13.62 -6.75
C HIS A 99 5.97 14.12 -7.14
N ASN A 100 4.97 14.00 -6.26
CA ASN A 100 3.61 14.47 -6.52
C ASN A 100 3.39 15.93 -6.06
N ASN A 101 4.36 16.53 -5.35
CA ASN A 101 4.32 17.92 -4.92
C ASN A 101 5.13 18.86 -5.83
N THR A 102 5.66 18.33 -6.94
CA THR A 102 6.36 19.06 -8.01
C THR A 102 5.50 19.06 -9.26
#